data_AF-A0AAJ1NKD8-F1
#
_entry.id   AF-A0AAJ1NKD8-F1
#
_cell.length_a   1.000
_cell.length_b   1.000
_cell.length_c   1.000
_cell.angle_alpha   90.00
_cell.angle_beta   90.00
_cell.angle_gamma   90.00
#
_symmetry.space_group_name_H-M   'P 1'
#
loop_
_entity.id
_entity.type
_entity.pdbx_description
1 polymer ?
#
loop_
_entity_poly.entity_id
_entity_poly.type
_entity_poly.pdbx_seq_one_letter_code
_entity_poly.pdbx_strand_id
1 'polypeptide(L)'
;MCMKCEIKNALKGALANAAGLKITEEVIGKATEAQLKEMQAVDEAEKSIKNQLQAEYTAEIAPIREKYIKRTEELLRPIFKRHDEVCVEIQKDLGVTDDDDVSIDIRTGEVTKEVIKEKEMSNLH
;
A
#
# COMPACT_ATOMS: atom_id res chain seq x y z
N MET A 1 -1.91 -26.00 -8.23
CA MET A 1 -0.55 -26.23 -8.79
C MET A 1 0.43 -26.01 -7.65
N CYS A 2 1.42 -26.89 -7.45
CA CYS A 2 2.41 -26.72 -6.38
C CYS A 2 3.42 -25.62 -6.77
N MET A 3 3.80 -24.75 -5.84
CA MET A 3 4.75 -23.65 -6.05
C MET A 3 6.12 -24.14 -6.57
N LYS A 4 6.58 -25.32 -6.14
CA LYS A 4 7.78 -25.98 -6.71
C LYS A 4 7.59 -26.32 -8.19
N CYS A 5 6.38 -26.71 -8.61
CA CYS A 5 6.08 -27.00 -10.01
C CYS A 5 6.07 -25.72 -10.85
N GLU A 6 5.54 -24.62 -10.32
CA GLU A 6 5.53 -23.32 -11.01
C GLU A 6 6.95 -22.79 -11.27
N ILE A 7 7.80 -22.80 -10.23
CA ILE A 7 9.21 -22.39 -10.36
C ILE A 7 9.96 -23.29 -11.34
N LYS A 8 9.74 -24.61 -11.25
CA LYS A 8 10.36 -25.59 -12.14
C LYS A 8 9.90 -25.43 -13.59
N ASN A 9 8.63 -25.09 -13.81
CA ASN A 9 8.07 -24.85 -15.14
C ASN A 9 8.58 -23.55 -15.74
N ALA A 10 8.70 -22.47 -14.95
CA ALA A 10 9.30 -21.21 -15.39
C ALA A 10 10.77 -21.39 -15.80
N LEU A 11 11.56 -22.10 -14.99
CA LEU A 11 12.96 -22.43 -15.31
C LEU A 11 13.10 -23.31 -16.56
N LYS A 12 12.26 -24.35 -16.69
CA LYS A 12 12.25 -25.21 -17.88
C LYS A 12 11.88 -24.44 -19.14
N GLY A 13 10.88 -23.57 -19.08
CA GLY A 13 10.47 -22.73 -20.20
C GLY A 13 11.58 -21.77 -20.65
N ALA A 14 12.26 -21.14 -19.71
CA ALA A 14 13.40 -20.25 -19.99
C ALA A 14 14.57 -21.01 -20.66
N LEU A 15 14.92 -22.19 -20.14
CA LEU A 15 15.99 -23.03 -20.69
C LEU A 15 15.65 -23.61 -22.06
N ALA A 16 14.42 -24.06 -22.27
CA ALA A 16 13.99 -24.62 -23.54
C ALA A 16 13.94 -23.56 -24.65
N ASN A 17 13.46 -22.35 -24.35
CA ASN A 17 13.50 -21.24 -25.30
C ASN A 17 14.94 -20.85 -25.67
N ALA A 18 15.86 -20.79 -24.70
CA ALA A 18 17.27 -20.50 -24.96
C ALA A 18 17.95 -21.59 -25.82
N ALA A 19 17.50 -22.84 -25.71
CA ALA A 19 18.03 -23.98 -26.46
C ALA A 19 17.27 -24.28 -27.77
N GLY A 20 16.25 -23.49 -28.13
CA GLY A 20 15.41 -23.73 -29.31
C GLY A 20 14.56 -25.02 -29.24
N LEU A 21 14.33 -25.54 -28.03
CA LEU A 21 13.58 -26.77 -27.79
C LEU A 21 12.10 -26.47 -27.53
N LYS A 22 11.22 -27.26 -28.13
CA LYS A 22 9.77 -27.20 -27.86
C LYS A 22 9.41 -28.18 -26.74
N ILE A 23 8.88 -27.68 -25.62
CA ILE A 23 8.31 -28.53 -24.57
C ILE A 23 6.86 -28.83 -24.92
N THR A 24 6.51 -30.11 -25.02
CA THR A 24 5.13 -30.60 -25.10
C THR A 24 4.80 -31.38 -23.84
N GLU A 25 3.65 -31.08 -23.21
CA GLU A 25 3.16 -31.85 -22.06
C GLU A 25 2.32 -33.03 -22.55
N GLU A 26 2.64 -34.24 -22.08
CA GLU A 26 1.91 -35.46 -22.38
C GLU A 26 1.29 -36.01 -21.09
N VAL A 27 0.03 -36.44 -21.16
CA VAL A 27 -0.66 -37.07 -20.04
C VAL A 27 -0.32 -38.56 -20.04
N ILE A 28 0.56 -38.96 -19.12
CA ILE A 28 1.06 -40.35 -19.02
C ILE A 28 0.18 -41.27 -18.15
N GLY A 29 -0.86 -40.74 -17.50
CA GLY A 29 -1.74 -41.51 -16.62
C GLY A 29 -2.57 -40.65 -15.67
N LYS A 30 -3.38 -41.30 -14.83
CA LYS A 30 -4.18 -40.67 -13.77
C LYS A 30 -3.81 -41.26 -12.41
N ALA A 31 -3.73 -40.42 -11.39
CA ALA A 31 -3.62 -40.86 -10.01
C ALA A 31 -4.89 -41.65 -9.61
N THR A 32 -4.74 -42.60 -8.68
CA THR A 32 -5.90 -43.28 -8.10
C THR A 32 -6.70 -42.33 -7.22
N GLU A 33 -7.97 -42.67 -6.96
CA GLU A 33 -8.82 -41.83 -6.10
C GLU A 33 -8.27 -41.72 -4.67
N ALA A 34 -7.65 -42.78 -4.14
CA ALA A 34 -7.00 -42.77 -2.84
C ALA A 34 -5.81 -41.80 -2.80
N GLN A 35 -4.94 -41.84 -3.82
CA GLN A 35 -3.80 -40.92 -3.95
C GLN A 35 -4.26 -39.47 -4.10
N LEU A 36 -5.34 -39.24 -4.84
CA LEU A 36 -5.90 -37.90 -5.01
C LEU A 36 -6.44 -37.34 -3.68
N LYS A 37 -7.17 -38.14 -2.90
CA LYS A 37 -7.67 -37.75 -1.57
C LYS A 37 -6.54 -37.42 -0.61
N GLU A 38 -5.47 -38.22 -0.62
CA GLU A 38 -4.29 -37.96 0.21
C GLU A 38 -3.60 -36.63 -0.17
N MET A 39 -3.42 -36.36 -1.47
CA MET A 39 -2.87 -35.07 -1.90
C MET A 39 -3.76 -33.88 -1.51
N GLN A 40 -5.09 -34.04 -1.59
CA GLN A 40 -6.03 -33.00 -1.18
C GLN A 40 -5.93 -32.71 0.32
N ALA A 41 -5.86 -33.76 1.15
CA ALA A 41 -5.69 -33.61 2.59
C ALA A 41 -4.37 -32.89 2.96
N VAL A 42 -3.29 -33.18 2.24
CA VAL A 42 -2.00 -32.48 2.43
C VAL A 42 -2.11 -31.00 2.03
N ASP A 43 -2.76 -30.68 0.91
CA ASP A 43 -2.97 -29.30 0.45
C ASP A 43 -3.85 -28.50 1.44
N GLU A 44 -4.89 -29.13 1.99
CA GLU A 44 -5.74 -28.54 3.02
C GLU A 44 -4.97 -28.29 4.34
N ALA A 45 -4.15 -29.25 4.76
CA ALA A 45 -3.29 -29.09 5.93
C ALA A 45 -2.27 -27.97 5.74
N GLU A 46 -1.63 -27.89 4.56
CA GLU A 46 -0.68 -26.80 4.23
C GLU A 46 -1.37 -25.43 4.29
N LYS A 47 -2.56 -25.30 3.69
CA LYS A 47 -3.34 -24.06 3.73
C LYS A 47 -3.74 -23.68 5.15
N SER A 48 -4.16 -24.65 5.95
CA SER A 48 -4.54 -24.42 7.35
C SER A 48 -3.36 -23.87 8.15
N ILE A 49 -2.18 -24.49 8.03
CA ILE A 49 -0.96 -24.03 8.71
C ILE A 49 -0.56 -22.62 8.24
N LYS A 50 -0.59 -22.35 6.94
CA LYS A 50 -0.30 -21.01 6.40
C LYS A 50 -1.25 -19.96 6.94
N ASN A 51 -2.54 -20.27 7.02
CA ASN A 51 -3.55 -19.34 7.54
C ASN A 51 -3.35 -19.08 9.04
N GLN A 52 -3.03 -20.11 9.82
CA GLN A 52 -2.71 -19.97 11.24
C GLN A 52 -1.49 -19.07 11.45
N LEU A 53 -0.39 -19.34 10.75
CA LEU A 53 0.83 -18.52 10.83
C LEU A 53 0.58 -17.07 10.39
N GLN A 54 -0.22 -16.85 9.35
CA GLN A 54 -0.58 -15.50 8.92
C GLN A 54 -1.41 -14.76 9.99
N ALA A 55 -2.32 -15.45 10.66
CA ALA A 55 -3.12 -14.89 11.74
C ALA A 55 -2.25 -14.55 12.96
N GLU A 56 -1.37 -15.46 13.37
CA GLU A 56 -0.39 -15.24 14.45
C GLU A 56 0.50 -14.03 14.14
N TYR A 57 1.12 -13.99 12.96
CA TYR A 57 1.95 -12.86 12.52
C TYR A 57 1.20 -11.53 12.55
N THR A 58 -0.05 -11.52 12.06
CA THR A 58 -0.88 -10.31 12.03
C THR A 58 -1.22 -9.85 13.45
N ALA A 59 -1.53 -10.78 14.35
CA ALA A 59 -1.82 -10.49 15.74
C ALA A 59 -0.58 -9.99 16.50
N GLU A 60 0.61 -10.54 16.23
CA GLU A 60 1.86 -10.09 16.84
C GLU A 60 2.31 -8.71 16.35
N ILE A 61 2.14 -8.41 15.06
CA ILE A 61 2.61 -7.15 14.49
C ILE A 61 1.67 -5.97 14.74
N ALA A 62 0.36 -6.22 14.90
CA ALA A 62 -0.63 -5.18 15.19
C ALA A 62 -0.28 -4.30 16.40
N PRO A 63 0.02 -4.83 17.60
CA PRO A 63 0.37 -4.02 18.75
C PRO A 63 1.71 -3.30 18.58
N ILE A 64 2.67 -3.89 17.86
CA ILE A 64 3.96 -3.25 17.55
C ILE A 64 3.73 -2.03 16.65
N ARG A 65 2.91 -2.20 15.60
CA ARG A 65 2.54 -1.11 14.69
C ARG A 65 1.83 0.02 15.44
N GLU A 66 0.84 -0.31 16.26
CA GLU A 66 0.11 0.67 17.06
C GLU A 66 1.03 1.43 18.03
N LYS A 67 1.95 0.72 18.70
CA LYS A 67 2.95 1.33 19.59
C LYS A 67 3.79 2.38 18.87
N TYR A 68 4.28 2.09 17.67
CA TYR A 68 5.12 3.02 16.92
C TYR A 68 4.31 4.17 16.29
N ILE A 69 3.05 3.94 15.90
CA ILE A 69 2.15 5.02 15.47
C ILE A 69 1.94 6.02 16.61
N LYS A 70 1.50 5.55 17.79
CA LYS A 70 1.28 6.42 18.96
C LYS A 70 2.54 7.17 19.36
N ARG A 71 3.70 6.48 19.38
CA ARG A 71 4.98 7.11 19.70
C ARG A 71 5.37 8.18 18.66
N THR A 72 5.08 7.94 17.38
CA THR A 72 5.34 8.92 16.32
C THR A 72 4.45 10.15 16.50
N GLU A 73 3.16 9.95 16.75
CA GLU A 73 2.21 11.03 17.06
C GLU A 73 2.66 11.85 18.28
N GLU A 74 3.07 11.19 19.36
CA GLU A 74 3.58 11.85 20.57
C GLU A 74 4.84 12.69 20.29
N LEU A 75 5.80 12.14 19.53
CA LEU A 75 7.05 12.83 19.21
C LEU A 75 6.85 13.98 18.22
N LEU A 76 5.91 13.85 17.28
CA LEU A 76 5.63 14.88 16.28
C LEU A 76 4.68 15.97 16.79
N ARG A 77 3.82 15.68 17.78
CA ARG A 77 2.88 16.66 18.37
C ARG A 77 3.52 18.02 18.71
N PRO A 78 4.67 18.11 19.42
CA PRO A 78 5.29 19.41 19.70
C PRO A 78 5.87 20.10 18.46
N ILE A 79 6.16 19.37 17.38
CA ILE A 79 6.60 19.96 16.11
C ILE A 79 5.40 20.56 15.38
N PHE A 80 4.30 19.82 15.25
CA PHE A 80 3.07 20.34 14.64
C PHE A 80 2.52 21.53 15.41
N LYS A 81 2.50 21.49 16.75
CA LYS A 81 2.07 22.64 17.55
C LYS A 81 2.89 23.89 17.25
N ARG A 82 4.23 23.78 17.18
CA ARG A 82 5.09 24.92 16.84
C ARG A 82 4.89 25.39 15.41
N HIS A 83 4.67 24.47 14.49
CA HIS A 83 4.36 24.81 13.09
C HIS A 83 3.06 25.62 13.02
N ASP A 84 2.00 25.16 13.69
CA ASP A 84 0.70 25.84 13.73
C ASP A 84 0.82 27.22 14.38
N GLU A 85 1.55 27.34 15.49
CA GLU A 85 1.83 28.64 16.14
C GLU A 85 2.50 29.62 15.17
N VAL A 86 3.52 29.18 14.43
CA VAL A 86 4.22 30.01 13.43
C VAL A 86 3.29 30.39 12.28
N CYS A 87 2.48 29.47 11.76
CA CYS A 87 1.52 29.77 10.70
C CYS A 87 0.49 30.81 11.14
N VAL A 88 -0.02 30.70 12.38
CA VAL A 88 -0.97 31.67 12.95
C VAL A 88 -0.34 33.04 13.11
N GLU A 89 0.93 33.13 13.53
CA GLU A 89 1.65 34.41 13.61
C GLU A 89 1.80 35.05 12.23
N ILE A 90 2.22 34.30 11.22
CA ILE A 90 2.35 34.79 9.83
C ILE A 90 1.00 35.29 9.29
N GLN A 91 -0.08 34.53 9.50
CA GLN A 91 -1.42 34.90 9.06
C GLN A 91 -1.89 36.21 9.73
N LYS A 92 -1.66 36.37 11.03
CA LYS A 92 -1.98 37.60 11.75
C LYS A 92 -1.20 38.81 11.22
N ASP A 93 0.10 38.66 10.98
CA ASP A 93 0.95 39.73 10.45
C ASP A 93 0.51 40.18 9.04
N LEU A 94 -0.05 39.25 8.26
CA LEU A 94 -0.60 39.53 6.92
C LEU A 94 -2.06 40.00 6.93
N GLY A 95 -2.69 40.11 8.10
CA GLY A 95 -4.09 40.52 8.25
C GLY A 95 -5.09 39.52 7.68
N VAL A 96 -4.71 38.24 7.58
CA VAL A 96 -5.58 37.14 7.14
C VAL A 96 -6.63 36.89 8.23
N THR A 97 -7.90 36.79 7.83
CA THR A 97 -9.01 36.46 8.73
C THR A 97 -9.33 34.97 8.73
N ASP A 98 -10.01 34.46 9.75
CA ASP A 98 -10.41 33.04 9.85
C ASP A 98 -11.27 32.55 8.67
N ASP A 99 -11.89 33.47 7.91
CA ASP A 99 -12.69 33.18 6.71
C ASP A 99 -11.84 33.01 5.43
N ASP A 100 -10.55 33.26 5.50
CA ASP A 100 -9.65 33.18 4.35
C ASP A 100 -8.98 31.81 4.28
N ASP A 101 -9.18 31.10 3.16
CA ASP A 101 -8.42 29.87 2.88
C ASP A 101 -7.04 30.23 2.34
N VAL A 102 -6.00 29.97 3.14
CA VAL A 102 -4.62 30.40 2.87
C VAL A 102 -3.64 29.25 3.07
N SER A 103 -2.74 29.08 2.10
CA SER A 103 -1.63 28.13 2.15
C SER A 103 -0.29 28.86 2.22
N ILE A 104 0.69 28.23 2.89
CA ILE A 104 2.06 28.75 3.02
C ILE A 104 3.02 27.74 2.40
N ASP A 105 3.80 28.14 1.40
CA ASP A 105 4.91 27.33 0.90
C ASP A 105 6.09 27.43 1.87
N ILE A 106 6.38 26.34 2.57
CA ILE A 106 7.44 26.30 3.61
C ILE A 106 8.85 26.48 3.01
N ARG A 107 9.05 26.20 1.71
CA ARG A 107 10.34 26.34 1.03
C ARG A 107 10.61 27.78 0.59
N THR A 108 9.60 28.47 0.09
CA THR A 108 9.75 29.85 -0.44
C THR A 108 9.27 30.92 0.53
N GLY A 109 8.42 30.56 1.49
CA GLY A 109 7.74 31.49 2.41
C GLY A 109 6.54 32.19 1.77
N GLU A 110 6.16 31.84 0.54
CA GLU A 110 5.05 32.48 -0.17
C GLU A 110 3.71 32.09 0.45
N VAL A 111 2.86 33.09 0.70
CA VAL A 111 1.52 32.93 1.27
C VAL A 111 0.49 33.16 0.17
N THR A 112 -0.32 32.14 -0.14
CA THR A 112 -1.31 32.18 -1.21
C THR A 112 -2.71 32.04 -0.64
N LYS A 113 -3.57 33.04 -0.89
CA LYS A 113 -4.99 33.05 -0.52
C LYS A 113 -5.84 32.66 -1.72
N GLU A 114 -6.81 31.76 -1.53
CA GLU A 114 -7.79 31.47 -2.57
C GLU A 114 -8.80 32.62 -2.67
N VAL A 115 -9.05 33.09 -3.89
CA VAL A 115 -10.01 34.17 -4.17
C VAL A 115 -10.99 33.69 -5.23
N ILE A 116 -12.18 33.28 -4.80
CA ILE A 116 -13.28 32.93 -5.69
C ILE A 116 -14.02 34.22 -6.05
N LYS A 117 -13.91 34.65 -7.32
CA LYS A 117 -14.72 35.74 -7.87
C LYS A 117 -15.84 35.15 -8.72
N GLU A 118 -17.05 35.70 -8.59
CA GLU A 118 -18.10 35.43 -9.56
C GLU A 118 -17.58 35.78 -10.96
N LYS A 119 -17.83 34.89 -11.91
CA LYS A 119 -17.50 35.11 -13.31
C LYS A 119 -18.30 36.33 -13.75
N GLU A 120 -17.63 37.42 -14.12
CA GLU A 120 -18.29 38.58 -14.72
C GLU A 120 -19.14 38.06 -15.88
N MET A 121 -20.47 38.13 -15.74
CA MET A 121 -21.33 37.94 -16.89
C MET A 121 -21.04 39.09 -17.83
N SER A 122 -20.29 38.81 -18.89
CA SER A 122 -20.19 39.73 -20.01
C SER A 122 -21.62 39.90 -20.53
N ASN A 123 -22.20 41.08 -20.30
CA ASN A 123 -23.31 41.55 -21.11
C ASN A 123 -22.77 41.82 -22.53
N LEU A 124 -22.45 40.74 -23.25
CA LEU A 124 -22.28 40.75 -24.69
C LEU A 124 -23.70 40.78 -25.27
N HIS A 125 -24.14 42.03 -25.46
CA HIS A 125 -25.20 42.57 -26.34
C HIS A 125 -26.41 41.69 -26.64
#